data_AF-A0A6P5JUL1-F1
#
_entry.id   AF-A0A6P5JUL1-F1
#
_cell.length_a   1.000
_cell.length_b   1.000
_cell.length_c   1.000
_cell.angle_alpha   90.00
_cell.angle_beta   90.00
_cell.angle_gamma   90.00
#
_symmetry.space_group_name_H-M   'P 1'
#
loop_
_entity.id
_entity.type
_entity.pdbx_description
1 polymer ?
#
loop_
_entity_poly.entity_id
_entity_poly.type
_entity_poly.pdbx_seq_one_letter_code
_entity_poly.pdbx_strand_id
1 'polypeptide(L)'
;MGTWKVDQPLGASAAADSWRWDAAGTWKPLRDLRSKEEEYLRLNAELEAKTAELVRQAEEAIRDQNEILSKVVSSTVKPCEKEDDNTKDHLASEGANNKQPKIHKSDPMTEIQNKPQSGNKGKRKASSVKFKCANMQTANDVAVPEDFKDFSLTNTINKIEGKLEEGDFPDDIDDDIFPGLSEDIGTEAQIRFLKAKLRVMQEELDSLVYDCNKKEDEVRNLKASLKDINEDRARMERTINIQQSQIEKYKTLSEEANKKCDGFQQQLTAVEKELDDRKRLQKQASSSQSAIEVRLNRALEDVEKYKLELSKLKQSNKDLANEEHKKIEGLKTENKKLEKQKGELLTGFKKQLKLIDILKRQKMHIEAAKMLSFTEEEFMKALEWGNK
;
A
#
# COMPACT_ATOMS: atom_id res chain seq x y z
N MET A 1 -48.55 45.38 12.07
CA MET A 1 -47.17 45.48 11.57
C MET A 1 -46.82 44.08 11.07
N GLY A 2 -46.72 43.74 9.78
CA GLY A 2 -46.18 44.51 8.64
C GLY A 2 -44.64 44.42 8.68
N THR A 3 -43.90 43.90 7.69
CA THR A 3 -44.21 43.44 6.31
C THR A 3 -43.19 42.38 5.82
N TRP A 4 -43.37 41.83 4.62
CA TRP A 4 -42.54 40.79 3.97
C TRP A 4 -41.26 41.33 3.27
N LYS A 5 -40.49 40.40 2.66
CA LYS A 5 -39.36 40.50 1.68
C LYS A 5 -37.96 40.69 2.27
N VAL A 6 -37.03 39.71 2.17
CA VAL A 6 -36.29 39.14 0.99
C VAL A 6 -35.07 40.00 0.64
N ASP A 7 -33.86 39.46 0.85
CA ASP A 7 -32.93 39.11 -0.25
C ASP A 7 -31.65 38.42 0.27
N GLN A 8 -31.05 37.58 -0.59
CA GLN A 8 -29.69 37.05 -0.45
C GLN A 8 -28.73 38.00 -1.20
N PRO A 9 -27.42 38.02 -0.90
CA PRO A 9 -26.56 37.19 -1.74
C PRO A 9 -25.39 36.51 -1.03
N LEU A 10 -24.99 35.38 -1.63
CA LEU A 10 -23.73 34.69 -1.38
C LEU A 10 -22.53 35.51 -1.86
N GLY A 11 -21.37 35.33 -1.20
CA GLY A 11 -20.05 35.52 -1.83
C GLY A 11 -19.18 36.65 -1.28
N ALA A 12 -18.43 36.38 -0.20
CA ALA A 12 -17.17 37.08 0.14
C ALA A 12 -16.40 36.36 1.27
N SER A 13 -15.91 35.14 1.06
CA SER A 13 -15.06 34.43 2.04
C SER A 13 -13.91 33.64 1.40
N ALA A 14 -13.36 34.17 0.30
CA ALA A 14 -12.25 33.57 -0.47
C ALA A 14 -11.15 34.58 -0.85
N ALA A 15 -11.09 35.73 -0.16
CA ALA A 15 -10.18 36.84 -0.48
C ALA A 15 -9.22 37.22 0.68
N ALA A 16 -9.27 36.52 1.82
CA ALA A 16 -8.46 36.83 2.99
C ALA A 16 -7.00 36.34 2.88
N ASP A 17 -6.74 35.27 2.11
CA ASP A 17 -5.45 34.56 2.12
C ASP A 17 -4.42 35.09 1.09
N SER A 18 -4.69 36.22 0.42
CA SER A 18 -3.88 36.72 -0.70
C SER A 18 -2.78 37.74 -0.33
N TRP A 19 -2.49 37.91 0.97
CA TRP A 19 -1.57 38.93 1.47
C TRP A 19 -0.72 38.43 2.64
N ARG A 20 0.60 38.66 2.57
CA ARG A 20 1.54 38.37 3.66
C ARG A 20 2.10 39.67 4.24
N TRP A 21 2.23 39.70 5.57
CA TRP A 21 2.80 40.84 6.30
C TRP A 21 4.30 40.63 6.53
N ASP A 22 5.13 41.56 6.02
CA ASP A 22 6.58 41.54 6.23
C ASP A 22 6.99 42.38 7.45
N ALA A 23 8.17 42.09 8.01
CA ALA A 23 8.70 42.76 9.22
C ALA A 23 8.94 44.28 9.08
N ALA A 24 8.78 44.85 7.88
CA ALA A 24 8.84 46.28 7.60
C ALA A 24 7.45 46.97 7.51
N GLY A 25 6.36 46.30 7.90
CA GLY A 25 5.05 46.93 8.07
C GLY A 25 4.30 47.26 6.77
N THR A 26 4.60 46.57 5.66
CA THR A 26 3.94 46.77 4.37
C THR A 26 3.37 45.47 3.81
N TRP A 27 2.16 45.54 3.25
CA TRP A 27 1.50 44.45 2.56
C TRP A 27 2.07 44.25 1.15
N LYS A 28 2.44 43.03 0.78
CA LYS A 28 2.85 42.68 -0.59
C LYS A 28 1.83 41.77 -1.27
N PRO A 29 1.45 42.03 -2.54
CA PRO A 29 0.63 41.12 -3.31
C PRO A 29 1.38 39.82 -3.59
N LEU A 30 0.66 38.71 -3.55
CA LEU A 30 1.18 37.36 -3.66
C LEU A 30 1.57 36.95 -5.10
N ARG A 31 2.44 37.76 -5.74
CA ARG A 31 3.00 37.51 -7.09
C ARG A 31 3.75 36.16 -7.18
N ASP A 32 4.13 35.61 -6.04
CA ASP A 32 4.86 34.35 -5.86
C ASP A 32 3.97 33.10 -6.00
N LEU A 33 2.66 33.16 -5.68
CA LEU A 33 1.82 31.94 -5.74
C LEU A 33 1.59 31.46 -7.16
N ARG A 34 1.41 32.38 -8.11
CA ARG A 34 1.13 32.02 -9.50
C ARG A 34 2.35 31.39 -10.19
N SER A 35 3.54 31.92 -9.94
CA SER A 35 4.79 31.29 -10.41
C SER A 35 5.03 29.93 -9.77
N LYS A 36 4.65 29.76 -8.49
CA LYS A 36 4.72 28.47 -7.80
C LYS A 36 3.66 27.47 -8.28
N GLU A 37 2.48 27.93 -8.66
CA GLU A 37 1.41 27.14 -9.30
C GLU A 37 1.85 26.68 -10.70
N GLU A 38 2.45 27.56 -11.50
CA GLU A 38 3.07 27.23 -12.80
C GLU A 38 4.22 26.22 -12.65
N GLU A 39 5.06 26.35 -11.61
CA GLU A 39 6.13 25.40 -11.30
C GLU A 39 5.57 24.03 -10.87
N TYR A 40 4.56 23.99 -9.99
CA TYR A 40 3.90 22.74 -9.61
C TYR A 40 3.21 22.07 -10.81
N LEU A 41 2.56 22.83 -11.68
CA LEU A 41 1.94 22.29 -12.90
C LEU A 41 3.00 21.66 -13.82
N ARG A 42 4.16 22.31 -13.99
CA ARG A 42 5.29 21.76 -14.76
C ARG A 42 5.86 20.49 -14.12
N LEU A 43 6.01 20.47 -12.80
CA LEU A 43 6.50 19.31 -12.06
C LEU A 43 5.51 18.14 -12.12
N ASN A 44 4.20 18.41 -12.08
CA ASN A 44 3.17 17.38 -12.21
C ASN A 44 3.18 16.77 -13.61
N ALA A 45 3.29 17.60 -14.67
CA ALA A 45 3.46 17.12 -16.04
C ALA A 45 4.74 16.27 -16.23
N GLU A 46 5.84 16.62 -15.55
CA GLU A 46 7.08 15.80 -15.57
C GLU A 46 6.90 14.47 -14.83
N LEU A 47 6.16 14.45 -13.70
CA LEU A 47 5.82 13.24 -12.97
C LEU A 47 4.87 12.33 -13.77
N GLU A 48 3.86 12.90 -14.43
CA GLU A 48 2.97 12.19 -15.35
C GLU A 48 3.75 11.58 -16.52
N ALA A 49 4.66 12.34 -17.15
CA ALA A 49 5.52 11.83 -18.22
C ALA A 49 6.45 10.68 -17.76
N LYS A 50 7.07 10.80 -16.58
CA LYS A 50 7.87 9.72 -15.97
C LYS A 50 7.03 8.49 -15.62
N THR A 51 5.79 8.69 -15.19
CA THR A 51 4.85 7.61 -14.88
C THR A 51 4.44 6.89 -16.16
N ALA A 52 4.13 7.63 -17.24
CA ALA A 52 3.82 7.07 -18.55
C ALA A 52 5.01 6.28 -19.14
N GLU A 53 6.23 6.76 -19.01
CA GLU A 53 7.44 6.04 -19.45
C GLU A 53 7.70 4.77 -18.63
N LEU A 54 7.50 4.81 -17.31
CA LEU A 54 7.63 3.61 -16.46
C LEU A 54 6.55 2.56 -16.78
N VAL A 55 5.32 2.99 -17.06
CA VAL A 55 4.25 2.11 -17.55
C VAL A 55 4.62 1.53 -18.92
N ARG A 56 5.13 2.35 -19.86
CA ARG A 56 5.58 1.89 -21.18
C ARG A 56 6.66 0.81 -21.08
N GLN A 57 7.64 0.97 -20.19
CA GLN A 57 8.69 -0.02 -19.92
C GLN A 57 8.14 -1.30 -19.28
N ALA A 58 7.17 -1.20 -18.36
CA ALA A 58 6.51 -2.37 -17.78
C ALA A 58 5.70 -3.15 -18.83
N GLU A 59 4.96 -2.46 -19.70
CA GLU A 59 4.26 -3.07 -20.83
C GLU A 59 5.23 -3.71 -21.84
N GLU A 60 6.39 -3.10 -22.09
CA GLU A 60 7.44 -3.65 -22.96
C GLU A 60 8.00 -4.95 -22.39
N ALA A 61 8.36 -4.98 -21.09
CA ALA A 61 8.80 -6.20 -20.43
C ALA A 61 7.73 -7.32 -20.43
N ILE A 62 6.45 -6.97 -20.31
CA ILE A 62 5.33 -7.93 -20.42
C ILE A 62 5.18 -8.44 -21.86
N ARG A 63 5.34 -7.58 -22.88
CA ARG A 63 5.33 -8.00 -24.30
C ARG A 63 6.48 -8.94 -24.60
N ASP A 64 7.71 -8.63 -24.17
CA ASP A 64 8.89 -9.46 -24.37
C ASP A 64 8.72 -10.84 -23.71
N GLN A 65 8.21 -10.89 -22.47
CA GLN A 65 7.89 -12.15 -21.79
C GLN A 65 6.83 -12.95 -22.57
N ASN A 66 5.76 -12.30 -23.04
CA ASN A 66 4.72 -12.96 -23.83
C ASN A 66 5.24 -13.44 -25.21
N GLU A 67 6.17 -12.72 -25.83
CA GLU A 67 6.80 -13.15 -27.08
C GLU A 67 7.71 -14.36 -26.86
N ILE A 68 8.51 -14.37 -25.79
CA ILE A 68 9.33 -15.52 -25.38
C ILE A 68 8.44 -16.73 -25.10
N LEU A 69 7.36 -16.58 -24.33
CA LEU A 69 6.39 -17.64 -24.05
C LEU A 69 5.73 -18.15 -25.34
N SER A 70 5.34 -17.25 -26.26
CA SER A 70 4.75 -17.61 -27.55
C SER A 70 5.73 -18.38 -28.45
N LYS A 71 7.02 -18.00 -28.45
CA LYS A 71 8.09 -18.72 -29.17
C LYS A 71 8.35 -20.11 -28.57
N VAL A 72 8.35 -20.25 -27.25
CA VAL A 72 8.49 -21.54 -26.55
C VAL A 72 7.30 -22.47 -26.85
N VAL A 73 6.07 -21.95 -26.78
CA VAL A 73 4.85 -22.71 -27.13
C VAL A 73 4.85 -23.13 -28.60
N SER A 74 5.23 -22.24 -29.52
CA SER A 74 5.34 -22.52 -30.96
C SER A 74 6.43 -23.58 -31.27
N SER A 75 7.55 -23.57 -30.54
CA SER A 75 8.63 -24.55 -30.71
C SER A 75 8.25 -25.98 -30.24
N THR A 76 7.23 -26.11 -29.39
CA THR A 76 6.82 -27.40 -28.79
C THR A 76 5.84 -28.19 -29.68
N VAL A 77 5.42 -27.66 -30.84
CA VAL A 77 4.49 -28.33 -31.78
C VAL A 77 5.17 -28.66 -33.11
N LYS A 78 6.03 -29.69 -33.09
CA LYS A 78 6.41 -30.47 -34.28
C LYS A 78 6.33 -31.96 -33.95
N PRO A 79 5.47 -32.76 -34.62
CA PRO A 79 5.50 -34.21 -34.50
C PRO A 79 6.81 -34.76 -35.05
N CYS A 80 7.47 -35.63 -34.29
CA CYS A 80 8.63 -36.38 -34.76
C CYS A 80 8.14 -37.58 -35.57
N GLU A 81 8.32 -37.54 -36.89
CA GLU A 81 8.38 -38.77 -37.67
C GLU A 81 9.78 -39.40 -37.54
N LYS A 82 9.83 -40.73 -37.67
CA LYS A 82 11.03 -41.55 -37.49
C LYS A 82 11.79 -41.61 -38.81
N GLU A 83 13.11 -41.79 -38.75
CA GLU A 83 13.76 -42.94 -39.38
C GLU A 83 15.18 -43.16 -38.84
N ASP A 84 15.69 -44.37 -39.04
CA ASP A 84 16.94 -44.89 -38.47
C ASP A 84 18.19 -44.45 -39.26
N ASP A 85 19.38 -44.45 -38.63
CA ASP A 85 20.44 -45.47 -38.87
C ASP A 85 21.75 -45.16 -38.09
N ASN A 86 22.61 -46.18 -37.98
CA ASN A 86 23.99 -46.25 -37.43
C ASN A 86 24.85 -44.97 -37.56
N THR A 87 25.71 -44.62 -36.59
CA THR A 87 26.94 -45.40 -36.25
C THR A 87 27.51 -45.17 -34.83
N LYS A 88 28.40 -46.09 -34.43
CA LYS A 88 29.35 -46.06 -33.29
C LYS A 88 30.17 -44.75 -33.21
N ASP A 89 30.62 -44.25 -32.05
CA ASP A 89 31.65 -44.88 -31.20
C ASP A 89 31.73 -44.41 -29.73
N HIS A 90 32.26 -45.33 -28.90
CA HIS A 90 33.04 -45.21 -27.65
C HIS A 90 33.73 -43.85 -27.35
N LEU A 91 34.02 -43.33 -26.13
CA LEU A 91 33.95 -43.66 -24.67
C LEU A 91 34.20 -42.31 -23.90
N ALA A 92 34.05 -42.07 -22.58
CA ALA A 92 33.38 -42.70 -21.42
C ALA A 92 33.46 -41.76 -20.18
N SER A 93 32.72 -42.08 -19.10
CA SER A 93 32.94 -41.65 -17.68
C SER A 93 32.74 -40.15 -17.31
N GLU A 94 32.19 -39.74 -16.16
CA GLU A 94 31.68 -40.42 -14.93
C GLU A 94 30.31 -39.80 -14.53
N GLY A 95 29.37 -40.50 -13.87
CA GLY A 95 29.36 -40.63 -12.39
C GLY A 95 28.33 -39.67 -11.74
N ALA A 96 27.01 -39.90 -11.79
CA ALA A 96 26.19 -40.88 -11.05
C ALA A 96 25.46 -40.35 -9.79
N ASN A 97 24.13 -40.54 -9.81
CA ASN A 97 23.21 -40.79 -8.69
C ASN A 97 22.73 -39.65 -7.75
N ASN A 98 21.53 -39.19 -8.09
CA ASN A 98 20.52 -38.56 -7.26
C ASN A 98 19.80 -39.59 -6.33
N LYS A 99 19.40 -39.21 -5.09
CA LYS A 99 18.44 -39.96 -4.25
C LYS A 99 17.57 -39.04 -3.36
N GLN A 100 16.29 -38.91 -3.76
CA GLN A 100 15.02 -38.96 -2.98
C GLN A 100 14.93 -38.55 -1.49
N PRO A 101 13.81 -37.94 -1.03
CA PRO A 101 12.44 -38.54 -1.02
C PRO A 101 11.33 -37.67 -1.69
N LYS A 102 10.32 -38.22 -2.39
CA LYS A 102 9.12 -38.99 -1.94
C LYS A 102 8.17 -38.15 -1.07
N ILE A 103 7.11 -37.56 -1.64
CA ILE A 103 5.78 -38.15 -1.98
C ILE A 103 4.91 -38.41 -0.74
N HIS A 104 3.79 -37.69 -0.66
CA HIS A 104 2.46 -38.30 -0.43
C HIS A 104 1.45 -37.63 -1.38
N LYS A 105 0.60 -38.45 -2.02
CA LYS A 105 -0.55 -38.02 -2.84
C LYS A 105 -1.84 -38.44 -2.16
N SER A 106 -2.89 -37.63 -2.30
CA SER A 106 -4.26 -38.13 -2.53
C SER A 106 -5.17 -36.97 -2.97
N ASP A 107 -5.76 -37.15 -4.16
CA ASP A 107 -6.73 -36.28 -4.86
C ASP A 107 -8.16 -36.40 -4.24
N PRO A 108 -9.27 -35.90 -4.87
CA PRO A 108 -9.53 -34.59 -5.49
C PRO A 108 -10.89 -33.96 -5.04
N MET A 109 -11.21 -32.76 -5.57
CA MET A 109 -12.55 -32.19 -5.86
C MET A 109 -13.72 -32.34 -4.85
N THR A 110 -14.35 -31.21 -4.48
CA THR A 110 -15.70 -30.87 -5.03
C THR A 110 -16.19 -29.46 -4.66
N GLU A 111 -16.88 -28.89 -5.63
CA GLU A 111 -17.74 -27.69 -5.60
C GLU A 111 -19.00 -27.92 -4.74
N ILE A 112 -19.37 -26.98 -3.86
CA ILE A 112 -20.70 -26.97 -3.22
C ILE A 112 -21.28 -25.55 -3.16
N GLN A 113 -22.46 -25.40 -3.77
CA GLN A 113 -23.36 -24.26 -3.63
C GLN A 113 -24.32 -24.43 -2.43
N ASN A 114 -24.83 -23.29 -1.94
CA ASN A 114 -26.21 -23.08 -1.49
C ASN A 114 -26.84 -23.95 -0.37
N LYS A 115 -27.12 -23.25 0.75
CA LYS A 115 -28.37 -23.25 1.54
C LYS A 115 -28.60 -24.41 2.57
N PRO A 116 -29.06 -24.10 3.80
CA PRO A 116 -29.16 -25.09 4.89
C PRO A 116 -30.58 -25.64 5.12
N GLN A 117 -30.71 -26.83 5.73
CA GLN A 117 -31.89 -27.18 6.55
C GLN A 117 -31.72 -28.43 7.44
N SER A 118 -32.46 -28.42 8.57
CA SER A 118 -32.89 -29.58 9.40
C SER A 118 -31.81 -30.33 10.23
N GLY A 119 -32.01 -30.67 11.50
CA GLY A 119 -33.16 -30.41 12.39
C GLY A 119 -33.12 -31.29 13.67
N ASN A 120 -34.13 -31.14 14.55
CA ASN A 120 -34.43 -31.96 15.77
C ASN A 120 -33.59 -31.69 17.05
N LYS A 121 -34.13 -31.74 18.28
CA LYS A 121 -35.53 -31.99 18.77
C LYS A 121 -35.76 -31.55 20.24
N GLY A 122 -36.96 -31.04 20.54
CA GLY A 122 -37.61 -31.08 21.88
C GLY A 122 -37.54 -29.78 22.72
N LYS A 123 -38.57 -29.36 23.46
CA LYS A 123 -39.93 -29.93 23.69
C LYS A 123 -41.01 -28.82 23.82
N ARG A 124 -42.15 -29.08 23.17
CA ARG A 124 -43.52 -28.57 23.32
C ARG A 124 -43.90 -27.83 24.63
N LYS A 125 -44.69 -26.75 24.51
CA LYS A 125 -46.17 -26.77 24.65
C LYS A 125 -46.79 -25.51 24.00
N ALA A 126 -48.10 -25.52 23.76
CA ALA A 126 -48.80 -24.57 22.89
C ALA A 126 -49.97 -23.86 23.58
N SER A 127 -50.32 -22.65 23.13
CA SER A 127 -51.69 -22.10 23.21
C SER A 127 -51.91 -20.90 22.27
N SER A 128 -52.89 -21.04 21.37
CA SER A 128 -53.82 -20.01 20.84
C SER A 128 -53.33 -18.59 20.51
N VAL A 129 -53.48 -18.26 19.22
CA VAL A 129 -53.52 -16.91 18.64
C VAL A 129 -54.48 -15.96 19.39
N LYS A 130 -54.00 -14.75 19.71
CA LYS A 130 -54.79 -13.50 19.66
C LYS A 130 -53.90 -12.38 19.14
N PHE A 131 -54.34 -11.70 18.08
CA PHE A 131 -53.66 -10.53 17.53
C PHE A 131 -53.64 -9.39 18.57
N LYS A 132 -52.45 -8.91 18.95
CA LYS A 132 -52.29 -7.57 19.53
C LYS A 132 -51.89 -6.63 18.41
N CYS A 133 -52.85 -5.84 17.91
CA CYS A 133 -52.50 -4.66 17.14
C CYS A 133 -51.77 -3.68 18.07
N ALA A 134 -50.78 -2.96 17.54
CA ALA A 134 -49.92 -2.11 18.35
C ALA A 134 -50.73 -0.98 19.01
N ASN A 135 -50.47 -0.73 20.29
CA ASN A 135 -50.93 0.45 20.99
C ASN A 135 -50.34 1.69 20.31
N MET A 136 -51.15 2.48 19.61
CA MET A 136 -50.68 3.75 19.09
C MET A 136 -50.37 4.67 20.28
N GLN A 137 -49.11 5.08 20.42
CA GLN A 137 -48.74 6.15 21.32
C GLN A 137 -49.32 7.45 20.75
N THR A 138 -50.53 7.81 21.19
CA THR A 138 -51.07 9.16 21.00
C THR A 138 -50.14 10.15 21.69
N ALA A 139 -49.66 11.14 20.94
CA ALA A 139 -48.73 12.15 21.45
C ALA A 139 -49.33 12.92 22.64
N ASN A 140 -48.52 13.11 23.69
CA ASN A 140 -48.86 13.88 24.89
C ASN A 140 -48.82 15.41 24.63
N ASP A 141 -49.54 15.91 23.63
CA ASP A 141 -49.64 17.37 23.42
C ASP A 141 -50.93 17.81 22.71
N VAL A 142 -52.08 17.46 23.30
CA VAL A 142 -53.35 18.16 23.07
C VAL A 142 -54.02 18.40 24.41
N ALA A 143 -54.14 19.67 24.81
CA ALA A 143 -54.87 20.05 26.00
C ALA A 143 -56.38 19.82 25.80
N VAL A 144 -56.89 18.73 26.36
CA VAL A 144 -58.34 18.50 26.51
C VAL A 144 -58.78 19.18 27.81
N PRO A 145 -59.69 20.17 27.77
CA PRO A 145 -60.25 20.77 28.98
C PRO A 145 -60.86 19.70 29.90
N GLU A 146 -60.67 19.82 31.22
CA GLU A 146 -60.98 18.75 32.17
C GLU A 146 -62.47 18.41 32.26
N ASP A 147 -63.35 19.32 31.85
CA ASP A 147 -64.81 19.24 31.98
C ASP A 147 -65.50 18.18 31.08
N PHE A 148 -64.76 17.47 30.22
CA PHE A 148 -65.31 16.48 29.28
C PHE A 148 -65.07 14.99 29.63
N LYS A 149 -64.43 14.69 30.77
CA LYS A 149 -64.22 13.29 31.20
C LYS A 149 -65.48 12.60 31.73
N ASP A 150 -66.49 13.37 32.15
CA ASP A 150 -67.71 12.85 32.77
C ASP A 150 -68.82 12.48 31.77
N PHE A 151 -68.65 12.79 30.48
CA PHE A 151 -69.63 12.45 29.44
C PHE A 151 -69.50 10.99 28.96
N SER A 152 -69.63 10.04 29.90
CA SER A 152 -69.73 8.61 29.58
C SER A 152 -71.05 8.34 28.87
N LEU A 153 -70.97 8.01 27.58
CA LEU A 153 -72.11 7.62 26.75
C LEU A 153 -72.92 6.48 27.39
N THR A 154 -72.25 5.58 28.12
CA THR A 154 -72.87 4.50 28.92
C THR A 154 -73.73 5.05 30.06
N ASN A 155 -73.29 6.10 30.76
CA ASN A 155 -74.11 6.72 31.82
C ASN A 155 -75.33 7.43 31.22
N THR A 156 -75.20 8.04 30.04
CA THR A 156 -76.33 8.66 29.32
C THR A 156 -77.34 7.60 28.87
N ILE A 157 -76.88 6.46 28.33
CA ILE A 157 -77.75 5.34 27.93
C ILE A 157 -78.48 4.76 29.15
N ASN A 158 -77.77 4.42 30.23
CA ASN A 158 -78.39 3.90 31.45
C ASN A 158 -79.44 4.87 32.06
N LYS A 159 -79.22 6.19 31.91
CA LYS A 159 -80.15 7.24 32.36
C LYS A 159 -81.36 7.45 31.43
N ILE A 160 -81.29 6.95 30.19
CA ILE A 160 -82.42 6.89 29.26
C ILE A 160 -83.20 5.59 29.47
N GLU A 161 -82.53 4.44 29.60
CA GLU A 161 -83.17 3.15 29.90
C GLU A 161 -83.92 3.17 31.24
N GLY A 162 -83.31 3.69 32.31
CA GLY A 162 -83.99 3.84 33.61
C GLY A 162 -85.22 4.76 33.56
N LYS A 163 -85.22 5.76 32.67
CA LYS A 163 -86.37 6.64 32.41
C LYS A 163 -87.43 6.03 31.47
N LEU A 164 -87.17 4.86 30.91
CA LEU A 164 -88.13 4.09 30.12
C LEU A 164 -88.74 2.93 30.92
N GLU A 165 -88.04 2.43 31.95
CA GLU A 165 -88.57 1.46 32.91
C GLU A 165 -89.43 2.11 34.01
N GLU A 166 -89.09 3.31 34.49
CA GLU A 166 -90.02 4.14 35.26
C GLU A 166 -91.10 4.69 34.31
N GLY A 167 -92.22 3.98 34.21
CA GLY A 167 -93.36 4.29 33.35
C GLY A 167 -94.14 5.54 33.77
N ASP A 168 -93.47 6.69 33.71
CA ASP A 168 -94.04 8.03 33.93
C ASP A 168 -94.36 8.67 32.57
N PHE A 169 -95.19 7.97 31.79
CA PHE A 169 -95.97 8.59 30.72
C PHE A 169 -97.20 9.22 31.38
N PRO A 170 -97.40 10.54 31.27
CA PRO A 170 -98.73 11.12 31.29
C PRO A 170 -99.39 10.73 29.96
N ASP A 171 -99.89 9.48 29.89
CA ASP A 171 -101.14 9.25 29.19
C ASP A 171 -102.21 10.11 29.90
N ASP A 172 -103.14 10.65 29.12
CA ASP A 172 -104.08 11.74 29.47
C ASP A 172 -103.46 13.16 29.50
N ILE A 173 -103.74 13.94 28.44
CA ILE A 173 -104.77 14.99 28.48
C ILE A 173 -105.18 15.36 27.04
N ASP A 174 -106.43 15.04 26.72
CA ASP A 174 -107.35 15.64 25.74
C ASP A 174 -106.81 16.14 24.37
N ASP A 175 -107.15 15.37 23.33
CA ASP A 175 -107.22 15.82 21.92
C ASP A 175 -108.32 16.89 21.65
N ASP A 176 -109.04 17.36 22.69
CA ASP A 176 -110.31 18.11 22.55
C ASP A 176 -110.47 19.32 23.51
N ILE A 177 -109.42 20.13 23.74
CA ILE A 177 -109.61 21.54 24.14
C ILE A 177 -108.73 22.48 23.30
N PHE A 178 -109.37 23.35 22.52
CA PHE A 178 -108.77 24.59 22.01
C PHE A 178 -108.98 25.68 23.08
N PRO A 179 -107.98 26.06 23.91
CA PRO A 179 -108.23 26.90 25.08
C PRO A 179 -108.32 28.37 24.63
N GLY A 180 -109.53 28.84 24.34
CA GLY A 180 -109.74 30.23 23.92
C GLY A 180 -111.06 30.59 23.22
N LEU A 181 -112.01 29.67 23.06
CA LEU A 181 -113.34 30.01 22.52
C LEU A 181 -114.37 30.15 23.66
N SER A 182 -114.51 31.37 24.19
CA SER A 182 -115.75 31.74 24.89
C SER A 182 -116.87 31.94 23.87
N GLU A 183 -118.06 31.44 24.20
CA GLU A 183 -119.23 31.36 23.31
C GLU A 183 -119.88 32.74 23.01
N ASP A 184 -119.34 33.82 23.60
CA ASP A 184 -119.79 35.20 23.48
C ASP A 184 -119.05 36.00 22.39
N ILE A 185 -118.12 35.37 21.65
CA ILE A 185 -117.41 35.99 20.54
C ILE A 185 -117.98 35.46 19.20
N GLY A 186 -118.59 36.35 18.42
CA GLY A 186 -119.27 35.98 17.18
C GLY A 186 -118.36 35.23 16.20
N THR A 187 -118.93 34.29 15.45
CA THR A 187 -118.19 33.34 14.57
C THR A 187 -117.16 34.01 13.64
N GLU A 188 -117.47 35.19 13.11
CA GLU A 188 -116.54 36.02 12.30
C GLU A 188 -115.24 36.38 13.05
N ALA A 189 -115.29 36.65 14.36
CA ALA A 189 -114.11 36.95 15.18
C ALA A 189 -113.25 35.70 15.41
N GLN A 190 -113.86 34.53 15.65
CA GLN A 190 -113.14 33.26 15.73
C GLN A 190 -112.46 32.92 14.40
N ILE A 191 -113.16 33.10 13.26
CA ILE A 191 -112.59 32.92 11.91
C ILE A 191 -111.40 33.84 11.67
N ARG A 192 -111.43 35.10 12.15
CA ARG A 192 -110.28 36.01 12.08
C ARG A 192 -109.11 35.56 12.95
N PHE A 193 -109.37 35.13 14.19
CA PHE A 193 -108.35 34.63 15.10
C PHE A 193 -107.65 33.37 14.53
N LEU A 194 -108.43 32.40 14.04
CA LEU A 194 -107.90 31.19 13.42
C LEU A 194 -107.10 31.50 12.15
N LYS A 195 -107.56 32.43 11.30
CA LYS A 195 -106.78 32.91 10.15
C LYS A 195 -105.48 33.62 10.54
N ALA A 196 -105.48 34.38 11.65
CA ALA A 196 -104.28 35.01 12.17
C ALA A 196 -103.28 33.98 12.72
N LYS A 197 -103.74 33.02 13.54
CA LYS A 197 -102.91 31.93 14.06
C LYS A 197 -102.35 31.06 12.92
N LEU A 198 -103.16 30.72 11.93
CA LEU A 198 -102.72 29.97 10.74
C LEU A 198 -101.67 30.76 9.93
N ARG A 199 -101.82 32.08 9.79
CA ARG A 199 -100.79 32.92 9.16
C ARG A 199 -99.49 32.96 9.97
N VAL A 200 -99.55 33.14 11.29
CA VAL A 200 -98.35 33.10 12.14
C VAL A 200 -97.66 31.75 12.04
N MET A 201 -98.40 30.64 12.12
CA MET A 201 -97.84 29.29 11.93
C MET A 201 -97.28 29.06 10.52
N GLN A 202 -97.85 29.68 9.48
CA GLN A 202 -97.29 29.63 8.13
C GLN A 202 -95.99 30.43 8.03
N GLU A 203 -95.93 31.63 8.61
CA GLU A 203 -94.72 32.48 8.67
C GLU A 203 -93.60 31.81 9.49
N GLU A 204 -93.94 31.15 10.61
CA GLU A 204 -93.02 30.33 11.40
C GLU A 204 -92.52 29.11 10.62
N LEU A 205 -93.40 28.41 9.90
CA LEU A 205 -93.02 27.28 9.05
C LEU A 205 -92.11 27.71 7.89
N ASP A 206 -92.45 28.81 7.20
CA ASP A 206 -91.65 29.36 6.10
C ASP A 206 -90.28 29.85 6.60
N SER A 207 -90.21 30.44 7.80
CA SER A 207 -88.96 30.82 8.47
C SER A 207 -88.12 29.59 8.85
N LEU A 208 -88.74 28.55 9.39
CA LEU A 208 -88.06 27.30 9.75
C LEU A 208 -87.54 26.57 8.50
N VAL A 209 -88.30 26.58 7.41
CA VAL A 209 -87.87 26.05 6.09
C VAL A 209 -86.70 26.87 5.55
N TYR A 210 -86.71 28.20 5.66
CA TYR A 210 -85.58 29.04 5.28
C TYR A 210 -84.31 28.71 6.08
N ASP A 211 -84.42 28.60 7.41
CA ASP A 211 -83.29 28.25 8.28
C ASP A 211 -82.79 26.82 8.03
N CYS A 212 -83.67 25.85 7.80
CA CYS A 212 -83.29 24.50 7.37
C CYS A 212 -82.51 24.50 6.06
N ASN A 213 -83.00 25.19 5.03
CA ASN A 213 -82.30 25.30 3.74
C ASN A 213 -80.92 25.96 3.89
N LYS A 214 -80.83 27.04 4.69
CA LYS A 214 -79.56 27.71 5.01
C LYS A 214 -78.60 26.79 5.77
N LYS A 215 -79.10 25.98 6.71
CA LYS A 215 -78.28 24.99 7.43
C LYS A 215 -77.83 23.86 6.51
N GLU A 216 -78.65 23.43 5.55
CA GLU A 216 -78.23 22.49 4.52
C GLU A 216 -77.16 23.07 3.58
N ASP A 217 -77.26 24.36 3.21
CA ASP A 217 -76.20 25.06 2.47
C ASP A 217 -74.88 25.10 3.27
N GLU A 218 -74.95 25.49 4.54
CA GLU A 218 -73.81 25.49 5.46
C GLU A 218 -73.19 24.07 5.60
N VAL A 219 -74.01 23.03 5.77
CA VAL A 219 -73.55 21.63 5.85
C VAL A 219 -72.94 21.16 4.53
N ARG A 220 -73.50 21.51 3.36
CA ARG A 220 -72.92 21.19 2.05
C ARG A 220 -71.56 21.87 1.87
N ASN A 221 -71.43 23.14 2.27
CA ASN A 221 -70.17 23.88 2.21
C ASN A 221 -69.11 23.31 3.17
N LEU A 222 -69.47 23.01 4.42
CA LEU A 222 -68.57 22.36 5.39
C LEU A 222 -68.11 20.98 4.91
N LYS A 223 -69.01 20.19 4.31
CA LYS A 223 -68.70 18.86 3.75
C LYS A 223 -67.75 18.96 2.55
N ALA A 224 -67.90 19.97 1.70
CA ALA A 224 -66.95 20.24 0.61
C ALA A 224 -65.57 20.63 1.17
N SER A 225 -65.50 21.59 2.10
CA SER A 225 -64.25 22.01 2.73
C SER A 225 -63.53 20.87 3.46
N LEU A 226 -64.27 20.00 4.18
CA LEU A 226 -63.73 18.82 4.83
C LEU A 226 -63.17 17.80 3.83
N LYS A 227 -63.83 17.63 2.67
CA LYS A 227 -63.33 16.79 1.58
C LYS A 227 -62.01 17.33 1.03
N ASP A 228 -61.94 18.63 0.75
CA ASP A 228 -60.75 19.28 0.21
C ASP A 228 -59.57 19.17 1.20
N ILE A 229 -59.78 19.47 2.49
CA ILE A 229 -58.78 19.31 3.55
C ILE A 229 -58.30 17.85 3.67
N ASN A 230 -59.19 16.87 3.49
CA ASN A 230 -58.82 15.45 3.55
C ASN A 230 -58.03 14.99 2.31
N GLU A 231 -58.37 15.50 1.12
CA GLU A 231 -57.58 15.28 -0.09
C GLU A 231 -56.18 15.92 0.03
N ASP A 232 -56.10 17.14 0.58
CA ASP A 232 -54.86 17.86 0.87
C ASP A 232 -53.97 17.10 1.87
N ARG A 233 -54.55 16.63 2.99
CA ARG A 233 -53.87 15.75 3.95
C ARG A 233 -53.30 14.51 3.24
N ALA A 234 -54.09 13.84 2.41
CA ALA A 234 -53.64 12.66 1.69
C ALA A 234 -52.53 12.96 0.64
N ARG A 235 -52.48 14.18 0.08
CA ARG A 235 -51.36 14.63 -0.77
C ARG A 235 -50.10 14.88 0.07
N MET A 236 -50.22 15.56 1.20
CA MET A 236 -49.08 15.84 2.09
C MET A 236 -48.48 14.56 2.69
N GLU A 237 -49.32 13.62 3.12
CA GLU A 237 -48.89 12.32 3.65
C GLU A 237 -48.10 11.50 2.61
N ARG A 238 -48.50 11.56 1.32
CA ARG A 238 -47.70 11.00 0.21
C ARG A 238 -46.35 11.70 0.05
N THR A 239 -46.30 13.03 0.12
CA THR A 239 -45.04 13.79 0.05
C THR A 239 -44.10 13.45 1.21
N ILE A 240 -44.63 13.37 2.44
CA ILE A 240 -43.87 12.98 3.65
C ILE A 240 -43.26 11.59 3.46
N ASN A 241 -44.04 10.60 3.02
CA ASN A 241 -43.54 9.25 2.78
C ASN A 241 -42.44 9.19 1.70
N ILE A 242 -42.55 9.99 0.64
CA ILE A 242 -41.51 10.11 -0.38
C ILE A 242 -40.23 10.72 0.22
N GLN A 243 -40.34 11.84 0.94
CA GLN A 243 -39.21 12.52 1.57
C GLN A 243 -38.53 11.64 2.64
N GLN A 244 -39.31 10.91 3.44
CA GLN A 244 -38.80 9.92 4.40
C GLN A 244 -37.92 8.88 3.69
N SER A 245 -38.41 8.31 2.58
CA SER A 245 -37.64 7.34 1.78
C SER A 245 -36.38 7.94 1.12
N GLN A 246 -36.37 9.24 0.85
CA GLN A 246 -35.18 9.95 0.33
C GLN A 246 -34.15 10.18 1.45
N ILE A 247 -34.59 10.61 2.64
CA ILE A 247 -33.74 10.79 3.82
C ILE A 247 -33.04 9.47 4.17
N GLU A 248 -33.77 8.34 4.17
CA GLU A 248 -33.19 7.02 4.41
C GLU A 248 -32.12 6.64 3.37
N LYS A 249 -32.39 6.87 2.08
CA LYS A 249 -31.40 6.62 0.99
C LYS A 249 -30.15 7.49 1.12
N TYR A 250 -30.30 8.78 1.42
CA TYR A 250 -29.15 9.67 1.61
C TYR A 250 -28.35 9.30 2.87
N LYS A 251 -29.03 8.85 3.94
CA LYS A 251 -28.39 8.33 5.14
C LYS A 251 -27.56 7.08 4.83
N THR A 252 -28.11 6.07 4.14
CA THR A 252 -27.35 4.87 3.78
C THR A 252 -26.17 5.18 2.87
N LEU A 253 -26.34 6.08 1.88
CA LEU A 253 -25.24 6.53 1.01
C LEU A 253 -24.13 7.26 1.79
N SER A 254 -24.50 8.10 2.76
CA SER A 254 -23.53 8.78 3.64
C SER A 254 -22.79 7.78 4.54
N GLU A 255 -23.48 6.80 5.12
CA GLU A 255 -22.85 5.74 5.92
C GLU A 255 -21.91 4.86 5.10
N GLU A 256 -22.24 4.55 3.83
CA GLU A 256 -21.36 3.85 2.90
C GLU A 256 -20.14 4.67 2.50
N ALA A 257 -20.31 5.97 2.26
CA ALA A 257 -19.21 6.88 1.95
C ALA A 257 -18.25 7.01 3.14
N ASN A 258 -18.77 7.13 4.37
CA ASN A 258 -17.96 7.18 5.59
C ASN A 258 -17.18 5.87 5.78
N LYS A 259 -17.81 4.69 5.63
CA LYS A 259 -17.12 3.39 5.70
C LYS A 259 -15.99 3.26 4.67
N LYS A 260 -16.16 3.80 3.46
CA LYS A 260 -15.10 3.86 2.44
C LYS A 260 -13.97 4.81 2.86
N CYS A 261 -14.32 5.98 3.41
CA CYS A 261 -13.35 6.95 3.94
C CYS A 261 -12.49 6.34 5.06
N ASP A 262 -13.13 5.69 6.05
CA ASP A 262 -12.46 4.97 7.14
C ASP A 262 -11.54 3.87 6.60
N GLY A 263 -11.99 3.12 5.59
CA GLY A 263 -11.18 2.10 4.91
C GLY A 263 -9.94 2.67 4.21
N PHE A 264 -10.09 3.78 3.48
CA PHE A 264 -8.95 4.46 2.85
C PHE A 264 -8.01 5.09 3.89
N GLN A 265 -8.53 5.66 4.98
CA GLN A 265 -7.73 6.20 6.07
C GLN A 265 -6.89 5.09 6.75
N GLN A 266 -7.45 3.91 6.96
CA GLN A 266 -6.70 2.74 7.46
C GLN A 266 -5.61 2.28 6.49
N GLN A 267 -5.90 2.24 5.18
CA GLN A 267 -4.90 1.89 4.16
C GLN A 267 -3.78 2.93 4.09
N LEU A 268 -4.10 4.22 4.13
CA LEU A 268 -3.13 5.30 4.12
C LEU A 268 -2.19 5.20 5.32
N THR A 269 -2.71 5.04 6.53
CA THR A 269 -1.91 4.83 7.75
C THR A 269 -1.12 3.50 7.75
N ALA A 270 -1.57 2.47 7.02
CA ALA A 270 -0.80 1.24 6.85
C ALA A 270 0.39 1.45 5.89
N VAL A 271 0.17 2.14 4.77
CA VAL A 271 1.21 2.47 3.77
C VAL A 271 2.24 3.45 4.34
N GLU A 272 1.83 4.45 5.13
CA GLU A 272 2.72 5.36 5.86
C GLU A 272 3.68 4.59 6.78
N LYS A 273 3.16 3.60 7.53
CA LYS A 273 3.97 2.74 8.41
C LYS A 273 4.95 1.87 7.62
N GLU A 274 4.51 1.22 6.54
CA GLU A 274 5.44 0.44 5.70
C GLU A 274 6.52 1.36 5.12
N LEU A 275 6.17 2.55 4.65
CA LEU A 275 7.10 3.51 4.07
C LEU A 275 8.17 3.97 5.07
N ASP A 276 7.82 4.17 6.35
CA ASP A 276 8.80 4.49 7.39
C ASP A 276 9.66 3.28 7.82
N ASP A 277 9.10 2.06 7.86
CA ASP A 277 9.88 0.84 8.05
C ASP A 277 10.87 0.60 6.90
N ARG A 278 10.46 0.86 5.65
CA ARG A 278 11.33 0.79 4.47
C ARG A 278 12.45 1.83 4.52
N LYS A 279 12.17 3.08 4.91
CA LYS A 279 13.21 4.11 5.15
C LYS A 279 14.21 3.67 6.24
N ARG A 280 13.74 3.04 7.31
CA ARG A 280 14.59 2.53 8.40
C ARG A 280 15.50 1.39 7.91
N LEU A 281 14.93 0.42 7.19
CA LEU A 281 15.68 -0.67 6.57
C LEU A 281 16.71 -0.15 5.55
N GLN A 282 16.35 0.85 4.73
CA GLN A 282 17.26 1.49 3.78
C GLN A 282 18.45 2.13 4.51
N LYS A 283 18.22 2.92 5.57
CA LYS A 283 19.31 3.52 6.37
C LYS A 283 20.23 2.46 6.98
N GLN A 284 19.66 1.37 7.50
CA GLN A 284 20.44 0.24 8.03
C GLN A 284 21.27 -0.41 6.91
N ALA A 285 20.67 -0.70 5.75
CA ALA A 285 21.37 -1.26 4.61
C ALA A 285 22.52 -0.36 4.12
N SER A 286 22.30 0.94 3.97
CA SER A 286 23.34 1.91 3.59
C SER A 286 24.50 1.97 4.60
N SER A 287 24.21 1.93 5.91
CA SER A 287 25.27 1.87 6.94
C SER A 287 26.08 0.57 6.88
N SER A 288 25.43 -0.56 6.60
CA SER A 288 26.08 -1.87 6.44
C SER A 288 26.94 -1.90 5.16
N GLN A 289 26.41 -1.37 4.06
CA GLN A 289 27.12 -1.23 2.79
C GLN A 289 28.38 -0.38 2.95
N SER A 290 28.28 0.80 3.59
CA SER A 290 29.44 1.66 3.87
C SER A 290 30.49 0.95 4.74
N ALA A 291 30.07 0.19 5.75
CA ALA A 291 30.99 -0.60 6.58
C ALA A 291 31.67 -1.75 5.81
N ILE A 292 30.99 -2.35 4.83
CA ILE A 292 31.56 -3.37 3.93
C ILE A 292 32.53 -2.71 2.93
N GLU A 293 32.18 -1.56 2.37
CA GLU A 293 33.00 -0.79 1.43
C GLU A 293 34.33 -0.34 2.06
N VAL A 294 34.31 0.16 3.31
CA VAL A 294 35.54 0.48 4.06
C VAL A 294 36.43 -0.75 4.27
N ARG A 295 35.85 -1.91 4.56
CA ARG A 295 36.61 -3.18 4.70
C ARG A 295 37.18 -3.66 3.38
N LEU A 296 36.43 -3.51 2.29
CA LEU A 296 36.86 -3.85 0.93
C LEU A 296 38.03 -2.95 0.50
N ASN A 297 37.92 -1.64 0.70
CA ASN A 297 38.97 -0.69 0.36
C ASN A 297 40.27 -0.99 1.14
N ARG A 298 40.19 -1.28 2.44
CA ARG A 298 41.37 -1.70 3.21
C ARG A 298 41.99 -2.99 2.68
N ALA A 299 41.18 -3.97 2.29
CA ALA A 299 41.67 -5.21 1.70
C ALA A 299 42.33 -4.99 0.31
N LEU A 300 41.82 -4.03 -0.48
CA LEU A 300 42.42 -3.63 -1.75
C LEU A 300 43.76 -2.90 -1.53
N GLU A 301 43.85 -2.01 -0.54
CA GLU A 301 45.10 -1.35 -0.13
C GLU A 301 46.16 -2.36 0.32
N ASP A 302 45.79 -3.33 1.17
CA ASP A 302 46.67 -4.42 1.60
C ASP A 302 47.16 -5.25 0.40
N VAL A 303 46.28 -5.59 -0.54
CA VAL A 303 46.64 -6.31 -1.79
C VAL A 303 47.60 -5.50 -2.65
N GLU A 304 47.38 -4.20 -2.82
CA GLU A 304 48.25 -3.33 -3.59
C GLU A 304 49.64 -3.20 -2.95
N LYS A 305 49.70 -3.08 -1.63
CA LYS A 305 50.94 -3.12 -0.84
C LYS A 305 51.71 -4.42 -1.05
N TYR A 306 51.06 -5.58 -0.94
CA TYR A 306 51.74 -6.87 -1.14
C TYR A 306 52.22 -7.08 -2.59
N LYS A 307 51.51 -6.56 -3.60
CA LYS A 307 52.01 -6.55 -4.99
C LYS A 307 53.29 -5.72 -5.12
N LEU A 308 53.33 -4.53 -4.52
CA LEU A 308 54.50 -3.65 -4.53
C LEU A 308 55.70 -4.28 -3.82
N GLU A 309 55.48 -4.87 -2.63
CA GLU A 309 56.51 -5.60 -1.88
C GLU A 309 57.05 -6.80 -2.68
N LEU A 310 56.17 -7.60 -3.30
CA LEU A 310 56.56 -8.72 -4.16
C LEU A 310 57.35 -8.26 -5.39
N SER A 311 56.95 -7.15 -6.03
CA SER A 311 57.65 -6.57 -7.17
C SER A 311 59.06 -6.10 -6.77
N LYS A 312 59.17 -5.38 -5.64
CA LYS A 312 60.44 -4.94 -5.06
C LYS A 312 61.35 -6.12 -4.72
N LEU A 313 60.82 -7.18 -4.12
CA LEU A 313 61.58 -8.37 -3.77
C LEU A 313 62.08 -9.12 -5.03
N LYS A 314 61.24 -9.26 -6.06
CA LYS A 314 61.64 -9.84 -7.35
C LYS A 314 62.77 -9.04 -8.02
N GLN A 315 62.68 -7.71 -8.02
CA GLN A 315 63.72 -6.86 -8.59
C GLN A 315 65.02 -6.95 -7.76
N SER A 316 64.95 -6.85 -6.44
CA SER A 316 66.11 -7.00 -5.56
C SER A 316 66.79 -8.36 -5.71
N ASN A 317 66.04 -9.44 -5.89
CA ASN A 317 66.60 -10.78 -6.09
C ASN A 317 67.28 -10.93 -7.47
N LYS A 318 66.73 -10.28 -8.51
CA LYS A 318 67.36 -10.19 -9.84
C LYS A 318 68.66 -9.40 -9.79
N ASP A 319 68.70 -8.30 -9.02
CA ASP A 319 69.90 -7.48 -8.89
C ASP A 319 71.00 -8.19 -8.08
N LEU A 320 70.65 -8.87 -6.98
CA LEU A 320 71.58 -9.74 -6.24
C LEU A 320 72.16 -10.84 -7.13
N ALA A 321 71.33 -11.56 -7.88
CA ALA A 321 71.80 -12.60 -8.81
C ALA A 321 72.75 -12.05 -9.89
N ASN A 322 72.51 -10.83 -10.38
CA ASN A 322 73.41 -10.15 -11.31
C ASN A 322 74.74 -9.74 -10.65
N GLU A 323 74.73 -9.29 -9.40
CA GLU A 323 75.94 -8.97 -8.64
C GLU A 323 76.77 -10.23 -8.31
N GLU A 324 76.11 -11.31 -7.88
CA GLU A 324 76.76 -12.61 -7.68
C GLU A 324 77.38 -13.12 -8.97
N HIS A 325 76.68 -13.06 -10.10
CA HIS A 325 77.25 -13.45 -11.40
C HIS A 325 78.47 -12.61 -11.79
N LYS A 326 78.44 -11.28 -11.57
CA LYS A 326 79.61 -10.41 -11.80
C LYS A 326 80.78 -10.78 -10.88
N LYS A 327 80.52 -11.06 -9.61
CA LYS A 327 81.52 -11.47 -8.61
C LYS A 327 82.15 -12.84 -8.96
N ILE A 328 81.33 -13.80 -9.37
CA ILE A 328 81.77 -15.13 -9.82
C ILE A 328 82.67 -15.01 -11.06
N GLU A 329 82.26 -14.25 -12.08
CA GLU A 329 83.13 -14.05 -13.26
C GLU A 329 84.42 -13.29 -12.91
N GLY A 330 84.36 -12.30 -12.02
CA GLY A 330 85.55 -11.62 -11.48
C GLY A 330 86.55 -12.62 -10.86
N LEU A 331 86.11 -13.38 -9.85
CA LEU A 331 86.92 -14.41 -9.19
C LEU A 331 87.44 -15.48 -10.17
N LYS A 332 86.64 -15.87 -11.16
CA LYS A 332 87.01 -16.83 -12.20
C LYS A 332 88.10 -16.29 -13.14
N THR A 333 88.10 -15.00 -13.47
CA THR A 333 89.21 -14.38 -14.24
C THR A 333 90.48 -14.25 -13.40
N GLU A 334 90.37 -13.91 -12.12
CA GLU A 334 91.52 -13.85 -11.21
C GLU A 334 92.14 -15.24 -10.97
N ASN A 335 91.32 -16.27 -10.74
CA ASN A 335 91.78 -17.65 -10.57
C ASN A 335 92.54 -18.15 -11.82
N LYS A 336 92.01 -17.89 -13.02
CA LYS A 336 92.73 -18.16 -14.29
C LYS A 336 94.09 -17.43 -14.37
N LYS A 337 94.17 -16.19 -13.90
CA LYS A 337 95.42 -15.41 -13.86
C LYS A 337 96.42 -16.03 -12.88
N LEU A 338 95.97 -16.43 -11.68
CA LEU A 338 96.79 -17.06 -10.65
C LEU A 338 97.33 -18.42 -11.10
N GLU A 339 96.51 -19.29 -11.71
CA GLU A 339 96.99 -20.56 -12.27
C GLU A 339 98.00 -20.35 -13.40
N LYS A 340 97.83 -19.31 -14.24
CA LYS A 340 98.85 -18.97 -15.25
C LYS A 340 100.18 -18.57 -14.60
N GLN A 341 100.16 -17.67 -13.61
CA GLN A 341 101.36 -17.24 -12.88
C GLN A 341 102.05 -18.40 -12.15
N LYS A 342 101.28 -19.30 -11.53
CA LYS A 342 101.74 -20.54 -10.90
C LYS A 342 102.39 -21.48 -11.91
N GLY A 343 101.81 -21.63 -13.11
CA GLY A 343 102.38 -22.43 -14.21
C GLY A 343 103.69 -21.85 -14.75
N GLU A 344 103.77 -20.53 -14.89
CA GLU A 344 104.99 -19.81 -15.27
C GLU A 344 106.10 -20.00 -14.21
N LEU A 345 105.78 -19.83 -12.92
CA LEU A 345 106.70 -20.03 -11.80
C LEU A 345 107.20 -21.48 -11.70
N LEU A 346 106.30 -22.47 -11.82
CA LEU A 346 106.65 -23.89 -11.83
C LEU A 346 107.57 -24.24 -13.02
N THR A 347 107.35 -23.60 -14.17
CA THR A 347 108.23 -23.73 -15.34
C THR A 347 109.61 -23.09 -15.08
N GLY A 348 109.64 -21.96 -14.37
CA GLY A 348 110.87 -21.34 -13.87
C GLY A 348 111.68 -22.27 -12.97
N PHE A 349 111.07 -22.86 -11.94
CA PHE A 349 111.73 -23.84 -11.06
C PHE A 349 112.24 -25.07 -11.82
N LYS A 350 111.46 -25.62 -12.76
CA LYS A 350 111.92 -26.73 -13.63
C LYS A 350 113.15 -26.36 -14.47
N LYS A 351 113.25 -25.12 -14.95
CA LYS A 351 114.46 -24.62 -15.65
C LYS A 351 115.65 -24.45 -14.70
N GLN A 352 115.42 -23.91 -13.50
CA GLN A 352 116.46 -23.76 -12.47
C GLN A 352 117.04 -25.10 -12.02
N LEU A 353 116.20 -26.12 -11.81
CA LEU A 353 116.66 -27.48 -11.48
C LEU A 353 117.57 -28.06 -12.58
N LYS A 354 117.16 -27.96 -13.85
CA LYS A 354 117.99 -28.38 -14.99
C LYS A 354 119.32 -27.62 -15.07
N LEU A 355 119.32 -26.32 -14.76
CA LEU A 355 120.54 -25.51 -14.72
C LEU A 355 121.46 -25.97 -13.58
N ILE A 356 120.94 -26.26 -12.39
CA ILE A 356 121.71 -26.82 -11.27
C ILE A 356 122.36 -28.15 -11.66
N ASP A 357 121.65 -29.04 -12.36
CA ASP A 357 122.21 -30.32 -12.82
C ASP A 357 123.33 -30.14 -13.85
N ILE A 358 123.20 -29.17 -14.76
CA ILE A 358 124.25 -28.81 -15.73
C ILE A 358 125.46 -28.23 -15.00
N LEU A 359 125.27 -27.27 -14.09
CA LEU A 359 126.34 -26.64 -13.32
C LEU A 359 127.08 -27.65 -12.42
N LYS A 360 126.37 -28.61 -11.81
CA LYS A 360 126.99 -29.72 -11.05
C LYS A 360 127.89 -30.59 -11.93
N ARG A 361 127.44 -30.96 -13.14
CA ARG A 361 128.28 -31.70 -14.10
C ARG A 361 129.48 -30.87 -14.56
N GLN A 362 129.29 -29.60 -14.89
CA GLN A 362 130.39 -28.70 -15.27
C GLN A 362 131.41 -28.56 -14.15
N LYS A 363 130.97 -28.37 -12.90
CA LYS A 363 131.85 -28.35 -11.72
C LYS A 363 132.68 -29.64 -11.62
N MET A 364 132.04 -30.80 -11.72
CA MET A 364 132.70 -32.12 -11.68
C MET A 364 133.75 -32.26 -12.81
N HIS A 365 133.44 -31.86 -14.04
CA HIS A 365 134.40 -31.89 -15.15
C HIS A 365 135.58 -30.95 -14.93
N ILE A 366 135.35 -29.74 -14.38
CA ILE A 366 136.41 -28.78 -14.06
C ILE A 366 137.28 -29.29 -12.91
N GLU A 367 136.70 -29.89 -11.87
CA GLU A 367 137.45 -30.49 -10.76
C GLU A 367 138.30 -31.67 -11.25
N ALA A 368 137.76 -32.55 -12.08
CA ALA A 368 138.54 -33.63 -12.72
C ALA A 368 139.70 -33.09 -13.59
N ALA A 369 139.45 -32.06 -14.41
CA ALA A 369 140.48 -31.44 -15.22
C ALA A 369 141.59 -30.77 -14.38
N LYS A 370 141.24 -30.15 -13.25
CA LYS A 370 142.23 -29.59 -12.29
C LYS A 370 143.05 -30.66 -11.58
N MET A 371 142.44 -31.78 -11.22
CA MET A 371 143.18 -32.91 -10.64
C MET A 371 144.15 -33.52 -11.67
N LEU A 372 143.72 -33.62 -12.94
CA LEU A 372 144.59 -34.05 -14.04
C LEU A 372 145.75 -33.08 -14.26
N SER A 373 145.51 -31.77 -14.35
CA SER A 373 146.59 -30.79 -14.51
C SER A 373 147.56 -30.79 -13.34
N PHE A 374 147.08 -31.01 -12.10
CA PHE A 374 147.95 -31.17 -10.94
C PHE A 374 148.84 -32.43 -11.05
N THR A 375 148.28 -33.58 -11.47
CA THR A 375 149.09 -34.78 -11.71
C THR A 375 150.07 -34.63 -12.89
N GLU A 376 149.70 -33.87 -13.93
CA GLU A 376 150.62 -33.52 -15.03
C GLU A 376 151.77 -32.62 -14.53
N GLU A 377 151.48 -31.61 -13.71
CA GLU A 377 152.49 -30.75 -13.09
C GLU A 377 153.45 -31.52 -12.15
N GLU A 378 152.93 -32.45 -11.33
CA GLU A 378 153.77 -33.31 -10.48
C GLU A 378 154.63 -34.28 -11.30
N PHE A 379 154.07 -34.86 -12.36
CA PHE A 379 154.81 -35.74 -13.27
C PHE A 379 155.92 -34.98 -14.01
N MET A 380 155.66 -33.76 -14.48
CA MET A 380 156.68 -32.90 -15.09
C MET A 380 157.79 -32.51 -14.10
N LYS A 381 157.46 -32.16 -12.84
CA LYS A 381 158.46 -31.92 -11.78
C LYS A 381 159.32 -33.15 -11.50
N ALA A 382 158.73 -34.35 -11.50
CA ALA A 382 159.47 -35.60 -11.32
C ALA A 382 160.45 -35.88 -12.48
N LEU A 383 160.07 -35.53 -13.72
CA LEU A 383 160.98 -35.58 -14.87
C LEU A 383 162.11 -34.55 -14.78
N GLU A 384 161.83 -33.32 -14.33
CA GLU A 384 162.85 -32.28 -14.11
C GLU A 384 163.86 -32.66 -13.01
N TRP A 385 163.42 -33.36 -11.95
CA TRP A 385 164.30 -33.90 -10.91
C TRP A 385 165.21 -35.05 -11.39
N GLY A 386 164.88 -35.71 -12.49
CA GLY A 386 165.72 -36.75 -13.11
C GLY A 386 166.89 -36.19 -13.96
N ASN A 387 166.97 -34.87 -14.12
CA ASN A 387 167.87 -34.20 -15.07
C ASN A 387 168.96 -33.34 -14.37
N LYS A 388 169.55 -33.88 -13.30
CA LYS A 388 170.54 -33.20 -12.46
C LYS A 388 171.76 -34.07 -12.13
#